data_AF-A0A7Z9ITB7-F1
#
_entry.id   AF-A0A7Z9ITB7-F1
#
_cell.length_a   1.000
_cell.length_b   1.000
_cell.length_c   1.000
_cell.angle_alpha   90.00
_cell.angle_beta   90.00
_cell.angle_gamma   90.00
#
_symmetry.space_group_name_H-M   'P 1'
#
loop_
_entity.id
_entity.type
_entity.pdbx_description
1 polymer ?
#
loop_
_entity_poly.entity_id
_entity_poly.type
_entity_poly.pdbx_seq_one_letter_code
_entity_poly.pdbx_strand_id
1 'polypeptide(L)'
;MSVIVFAAIFVFSALAALIATGVLLPILRRCKVFDLPNERSSHERPTPSGGGIALVFVAVTIWLAVSYDVFDWFQIMESDQNVKWVTGGTVFLALVSWADDLKGLNPLI
;
A
#
# COMPACT_ATOMS: atom_id res chain seq x y z
N MET A 1 -0.68 2.00 -25.54
CA MET A 1 -0.37 3.12 -24.61
C MET A 1 1.06 3.61 -24.85
N SER A 2 1.32 4.91 -24.77
CA SER A 2 2.67 5.46 -24.96
C SER A 2 3.50 5.35 -23.67
N VAL A 3 4.83 5.32 -23.81
CA VAL A 3 5.79 5.31 -22.68
C VAL A 3 5.56 6.49 -21.73
N ILE A 4 5.12 7.63 -22.27
CA ILE A 4 4.83 8.85 -21.51
C ILE A 4 3.72 8.59 -20.49
N VAL A 5 2.67 7.85 -20.87
CA VAL A 5 1.55 7.58 -19.95
C VAL A 5 1.99 6.68 -18.81
N PHE A 6 2.78 5.64 -19.09
CA PHE A 6 3.33 4.78 -18.03
C PHE A 6 4.24 5.55 -17.07
N ALA A 7 5.12 6.41 -17.61
CA ALA A 7 5.97 7.27 -16.79
C ALA A 7 5.16 8.24 -15.92
N ALA A 8 4.08 8.82 -16.46
CA ALA A 8 3.20 9.71 -15.72
C ALA A 8 2.48 8.99 -14.57
N ILE A 9 1.93 7.80 -14.81
CA ILE A 9 1.29 6.97 -13.77
C ILE A 9 2.31 6.62 -12.69
N PHE A 10 3.51 6.21 -13.07
CA PHE A 10 4.58 5.88 -12.13
C PHE A 10 4.94 7.07 -11.24
N VAL A 11 5.26 8.23 -11.83
CA VAL A 11 5.63 9.44 -11.09
C VAL A 11 4.49 9.89 -10.17
N PHE A 12 3.26 9.89 -10.69
CA PHE A 12 2.09 10.25 -9.90
C PHE A 12 1.88 9.31 -8.71
N SER A 13 1.94 7.99 -8.94
CA SER A 13 1.79 6.98 -7.88
C SER A 13 2.89 7.11 -6.82
N ALA A 14 4.13 7.36 -7.21
CA ALA A 14 5.24 7.55 -6.29
C ALA A 14 5.06 8.80 -5.42
N LEU A 15 4.64 9.92 -6.02
CA LEU A 15 4.36 11.16 -5.29
C LEU A 15 3.15 11.00 -4.34
N ALA A 16 2.08 10.37 -4.81
CA ALA A 16 0.90 10.09 -4.00
C ALA A 16 1.25 9.19 -2.80
N ALA A 17 2.05 8.14 -3.00
CA ALA A 17 2.52 7.26 -1.94
C ALA A 17 3.43 7.99 -0.94
N LEU A 18 4.35 8.84 -1.42
CA LEU A 18 5.21 9.67 -0.58
C LEU A 18 4.39 10.58 0.34
N ILE A 19 3.40 11.29 -0.24
CA ILE A 19 2.53 12.21 0.50
C ILE A 19 1.66 11.44 1.49
N ALA A 20 0.99 10.37 1.05
CA ALA A 20 0.12 9.55 1.89
C ALA A 20 0.88 8.96 3.08
N THR A 21 2.10 8.46 2.86
CA THR A 21 2.96 7.93 3.91
C THR A 21 3.38 9.04 4.88
N GLY A 22 3.76 10.21 4.37
CA GLY A 22 4.11 11.38 5.18
C GLY A 22 2.96 11.86 6.08
N VAL A 23 1.73 11.82 5.57
CA VAL A 23 0.50 12.16 6.33
C VAL A 23 0.14 11.08 7.34
N LEU A 24 0.35 9.80 7.01
CA LEU A 24 0.04 8.68 7.90
C LEU A 24 1.04 8.57 9.06
N LEU A 25 2.31 8.93 8.84
CA LEU A 25 3.38 8.83 9.84
C LEU A 25 3.08 9.49 11.20
N PRO A 26 2.59 10.75 11.29
CA PRO A 26 2.22 11.35 12.57
C PRO A 26 1.05 10.63 13.25
N ILE A 27 0.13 10.02 12.49
CA ILE A 27 -0.99 9.24 13.04
C ILE A 27 -0.46 7.96 13.68
N LEU A 28 0.39 7.21 12.98
CA LEU A 28 1.00 5.98 13.50
C LEU A 28 1.79 6.24 14.79
N ARG A 29 2.56 7.34 14.81
CA ARG A 29 3.29 7.78 16.02
C ARG A 29 2.36 8.08 17.19
N ARG A 30 1.18 8.66 16.94
CA ARG A 30 0.17 8.95 17.99
C ARG A 30 -0.54 7.69 18.48
N CYS A 31 -0.80 6.74 17.58
CA CYS A 31 -1.40 5.45 17.92
C CYS A 31 -0.44 4.50 18.66
N LYS A 32 0.83 4.89 18.84
CA LYS A 32 1.89 4.10 19.47
C LYS A 32 2.12 2.74 18.82
N VAL A 33 1.86 2.65 17.51
CA VAL A 33 2.16 1.46 16.71
C VAL A 33 3.63 1.53 16.34
N PHE A 34 4.47 0.89 17.15
CA PHE A 34 5.92 0.88 16.98
C PHE A 34 6.43 -0.55 16.90
N ASP A 35 7.33 -0.78 15.96
CA ASP A 35 8.20 -1.95 15.98
C ASP A 35 9.34 -1.70 16.97
N LEU A 36 9.51 -2.65 17.89
CA LEU A 36 10.51 -2.59 18.96
C LEU A 36 11.77 -3.33 18.49
N PRO A 37 12.97 -2.79 18.75
CA PRO A 37 14.19 -3.47 18.36
C PRO A 37 14.30 -4.83 19.06
N ASN A 38 14.56 -5.88 18.28
CA ASN A 38 14.85 -7.24 18.74
C ASN A 38 16.27 -7.64 18.26
N GLU A 39 16.77 -8.81 18.64
CA GLU A 39 18.09 -9.34 18.24
C GLU A 39 18.29 -9.43 16.71
N ARG A 40 17.19 -9.38 15.94
CA ARG A 40 17.18 -9.40 14.46
C ARG A 40 17.04 -8.00 13.83
N SER A 41 16.82 -6.95 14.61
CA SER A 41 16.55 -5.61 14.10
C SER A 41 17.84 -4.88 13.74
N SER A 42 17.91 -4.29 12.56
CA SER A 42 19.04 -3.41 12.14
C SER A 42 18.91 -1.97 12.65
N HIS A 43 17.88 -1.68 13.43
CA HIS A 43 17.59 -0.36 13.98
C HIS A 43 17.68 -0.41 15.50
N GLU A 44 18.32 0.58 16.11
CA GLU A 44 18.45 0.69 17.57
C GLU A 44 17.28 1.45 18.22
N ARG A 45 16.46 2.14 17.41
CA ARG A 45 15.37 3.00 17.89
C ARG A 45 14.03 2.47 17.39
N PRO A 46 12.97 2.48 18.23
CA PRO A 46 11.63 2.06 17.80
C PRO A 46 11.19 2.84 16.56
N THR A 47 10.73 2.11 15.53
CA THR A 47 10.24 2.71 14.28
C THR A 47 8.74 2.50 14.16
N PRO A 48 7.97 3.48 13.64
CA PRO A 48 6.53 3.31 13.49
C PRO A 48 6.24 2.18 12.50
N SER A 49 5.49 1.18 12.93
CA SER A 49 5.05 0.07 12.08
C SER A 49 3.80 0.48 11.29
N GLY A 50 3.61 -0.13 10.12
CA GLY A 50 2.36 0.04 9.38
C GLY A 50 2.32 1.09 8.27
N GLY A 51 3.47 1.62 7.84
CA GLY A 51 3.53 2.52 6.68
C GLY A 51 2.97 1.90 5.38
N GLY A 52 2.94 0.57 5.29
CA GLY A 52 2.40 -0.18 4.15
C GLY A 52 0.93 0.12 3.84
N ILE A 53 0.10 0.52 4.83
CA ILE A 53 -1.30 0.87 4.58
C ILE A 53 -1.42 2.00 3.56
N ALA A 54 -0.64 3.07 3.73
CA ALA A 54 -0.70 4.22 2.83
C ALA A 54 -0.36 3.81 1.39
N LEU A 55 0.62 2.93 1.23
CA LEU A 55 1.06 2.44 -0.07
C LEU A 55 0.02 1.55 -0.74
N VAL A 56 -0.55 0.58 0.00
CA VAL A 56 -1.62 -0.29 -0.52
C VAL A 56 -2.85 0.54 -0.90
N PHE A 57 -3.23 1.51 -0.07
CA PHE A 57 -4.36 2.38 -0.35
C PHE A 57 -4.19 3.15 -1.67
N VAL A 58 -3.02 3.77 -1.87
CA VAL A 58 -2.69 4.48 -3.11
C VAL A 58 -2.67 3.51 -4.30
N ALA A 59 -2.02 2.36 -4.16
CA ALA A 59 -1.91 1.37 -5.22
C ALA A 59 -3.28 0.83 -5.67
N VAL A 60 -4.14 0.44 -4.72
CA VAL A 60 -5.50 -0.05 -5.01
C VAL A 60 -6.36 1.05 -5.65
N THR A 61 -6.26 2.28 -5.16
CA THR A 61 -7.03 3.41 -5.73
C THR A 61 -6.65 3.68 -7.18
N ILE A 62 -5.34 3.74 -7.48
CA ILE A 62 -4.86 3.96 -8.85
C ILE A 62 -5.19 2.76 -9.74
N TRP A 63 -5.00 1.53 -9.26
CA TRP A 63 -5.36 0.30 -9.96
C TRP A 63 -6.83 0.31 -10.40
N LEU A 64 -7.76 0.64 -9.49
CA LEU A 64 -9.19 0.70 -9.79
C LEU A 64 -9.52 1.82 -10.77
N ALA A 65 -8.93 3.01 -10.58
CA ALA A 65 -9.16 4.15 -11.46
C ALA A 65 -8.71 3.87 -12.92
N VAL A 66 -7.57 3.18 -13.07
CA VAL A 66 -7.02 2.78 -14.37
C VAL A 66 -7.83 1.62 -14.97
N SER A 67 -8.20 0.62 -14.17
CA SER A 67 -8.89 -0.60 -14.65
C SER A 67 -10.33 -0.34 -15.09
N TYR A 68 -11.02 0.61 -14.46
CA TYR A 68 -12.38 1.02 -14.85
C TYR A 68 -12.40 2.24 -15.76
N ASP A 69 -11.22 2.68 -16.21
CA ASP A 69 -11.02 3.86 -17.06
C ASP A 69 -11.85 5.07 -16.61
N VAL A 70 -11.78 5.40 -15.31
CA VAL A 70 -12.62 6.42 -14.66
C VAL A 70 -12.52 7.80 -15.34
N PHE A 71 -11.41 8.05 -16.03
CA PHE A 71 -11.13 9.32 -16.73
C PHE A 71 -11.26 9.23 -18.26
N ASP A 72 -11.61 8.07 -18.82
CA ASP A 72 -11.72 7.83 -20.27
C ASP A 72 -10.42 8.16 -21.03
N TRP A 73 -9.28 7.81 -20.43
CA TRP A 73 -7.94 8.16 -20.91
C TRP A 73 -7.14 6.95 -21.38
N PHE A 74 -7.49 5.75 -20.89
CA PHE A 74 -6.62 4.59 -21.00
C PHE A 74 -7.14 3.53 -21.97
N GLN A 75 -8.46 3.50 -22.24
CA GLN A 75 -9.13 2.47 -23.04
C GLN A 75 -8.74 1.05 -22.62
N ILE A 76 -8.49 0.86 -21.33
CA ILE A 76 -8.16 -0.43 -20.74
C ILE A 76 -9.48 -1.11 -20.38
N MET A 77 -9.80 -2.20 -21.07
CA MET A 77 -10.91 -3.07 -20.71
C MET A 77 -10.33 -4.36 -20.14
N GLU A 78 -9.97 -4.29 -18.86
CA GLU A 78 -9.73 -5.49 -18.07
C GLU A 78 -11.05 -6.22 -17.79
N SER A 79 -10.97 -7.53 -17.60
CA SER A 79 -12.14 -8.29 -17.16
C SER A 79 -12.56 -7.82 -15.76
N ASP A 80 -13.81 -7.40 -15.61
CA ASP A 80 -14.41 -7.01 -14.33
C ASP A 80 -14.18 -8.07 -13.23
N GLN A 81 -14.18 -9.35 -13.61
CA GLN A 81 -13.90 -10.45 -12.69
C GLN A 81 -12.45 -10.45 -12.18
N ASN A 82 -11.47 -10.17 -13.05
CA ASN A 82 -10.05 -10.11 -12.69
C ASN A 82 -9.79 -8.94 -11.74
N VAL A 83 -10.32 -7.77 -12.08
CA VAL A 83 -10.19 -6.56 -11.26
C VAL A 83 -10.72 -6.81 -9.85
N LYS A 84 -11.88 -7.46 -9.72
CA LYS A 84 -12.47 -7.82 -8.42
C LYS A 84 -11.62 -8.80 -7.62
N TRP A 85 -11.15 -9.88 -8.25
CA TRP A 85 -10.33 -10.89 -7.55
C TRP A 85 -8.99 -10.34 -7.09
N VAL A 86 -8.28 -9.61 -7.96
CA VAL A 86 -6.97 -9.03 -7.62
C VAL A 86 -7.12 -7.98 -6.52
N THR A 87 -8.11 -7.10 -6.63
CA THR A 87 -8.38 -6.09 -5.60
C THR A 87 -8.76 -6.74 -4.27
N GLY A 88 -9.68 -7.71 -4.31
CA GLY A 88 -10.14 -8.42 -3.12
C GLY A 88 -9.01 -9.17 -2.42
N GLY A 89 -8.19 -9.89 -3.18
CA GLY A 89 -7.00 -10.58 -2.66
C GLY A 89 -5.98 -9.61 -2.06
N THR A 90 -5.73 -8.47 -2.72
CA THR A 90 -4.80 -7.44 -2.22
C THR A 90 -5.29 -6.83 -0.92
N VAL A 91 -6.57 -6.46 -0.83
CA VAL A 91 -7.17 -5.92 0.40
C VAL A 91 -7.14 -6.95 1.52
N PHE A 92 -7.47 -8.21 1.22
CA PHE A 92 -7.41 -9.30 2.21
C PHE A 92 -5.99 -9.47 2.76
N LEU A 93 -4.98 -9.56 1.88
CA LEU A 93 -3.58 -9.69 2.30
C LEU A 93 -3.13 -8.49 3.13
N ALA A 94 -3.49 -7.26 2.71
CA ALA A 94 -3.13 -6.06 3.46
C ALA A 94 -3.74 -6.05 4.87
N LEU A 95 -4.98 -6.52 5.03
CA LEU A 95 -5.61 -6.65 6.35
C LEU A 95 -4.94 -7.73 7.21
N VAL A 96 -4.57 -8.86 6.62
CA VAL A 96 -3.83 -9.93 7.32
C VAL A 96 -2.47 -9.44 7.76
N SER A 97 -1.70 -8.82 6.86
CA SER A 97 -0.39 -8.24 7.17
C SER A 97 -0.48 -7.16 8.23
N TRP A 98 -1.49 -6.29 8.17
CA TRP A 98 -1.71 -5.29 9.21
C TRP A 98 -2.04 -5.91 10.58
N ALA A 99 -2.89 -6.94 10.59
CA ALA A 99 -3.23 -7.64 11.83
C ALA A 99 -2.02 -8.36 12.44
N ASP A 100 -1.10 -8.83 11.59
CA ASP A 100 0.18 -9.41 11.98
C ASP A 100 1.11 -8.35 12.57
N ASP A 101 1.29 -7.22 11.88
CA ASP A 101 2.08 -6.07 12.34
C ASP A 101 1.65 -5.55 13.73
N LEU A 102 0.35 -5.57 14.02
CA LEU A 102 -0.18 -5.16 15.33
C LEU A 102 0.05 -6.19 16.44
N LYS A 103 0.12 -7.48 16.10
CA LYS A 103 0.22 -8.57 17.07
C LYS A 103 1.66 -9.05 17.30
N GLY A 104 2.59 -8.72 16.39
CA GLY A 104 3.98 -9.16 16.45
C GLY A 104 4.08 -10.69 16.54
N LEU A 105 3.36 -11.41 15.67
CA LEU A 105 3.31 -12.88 15.74
C LEU A 105 4.69 -13.46 15.43
N ASN A 106 5.08 -14.49 16.18
CA ASN A 106 6.26 -15.26 15.85
C ASN A 106 5.97 -16.18 14.64
N PRO A 107 6.96 -16.42 13.78
CA PRO A 107 6.85 -17.46 12.75
C PRO A 107 6.53 -18.80 13.42
N LEU A 108 5.68 -19.59 12.76
CA LEU A 108 5.16 -20.84 13.30
C LEU A 108 6.23 -21.96 13.44
N ILE A 109 7.48 -21.70 13.05
CA ILE A 109 8.61 -22.63 13.11
C ILE A 109 9.88 -21.84 13.41
#